data_AF-A0A9X8WIF2-F1
#
_entry.id   AF-A0A9X8WIF2-F1
#
_cell.length_a   1.000
_cell.length_b   1.000
_cell.length_c   1.000
_cell.angle_alpha   90.00
_cell.angle_beta   90.00
_cell.angle_gamma   90.00
#
_symmetry.space_group_name_H-M   'P 1'
#
loop_
_entity.id
_entity.type
_entity.pdbx_description
1 polymer ?
#
loop_
_entity_poly.entity_id
_entity_poly.type
_entity_poly.pdbx_seq_one_letter_code
_entity_poly.pdbx_strand_id
1 'polypeptide(L)'
;MRGFSPEQLLAIADEYCAFHGCQVRSFAALAACAAVPGARFHGVAVFDSVDAAAAALSEAVVALSPLSDSNEGFAAVVAEVYRRWADARR
;
A
#
# COMPACT_ATOMS: atom_id res chain seq x y z
N MET A 1 10.84 -7.55 -3.06
CA MET A 1 9.58 -8.07 -3.65
C MET A 1 9.12 -7.14 -4.77
N ARG A 2 7.92 -7.36 -5.33
CA ARG A 2 7.31 -6.42 -6.28
C ARG A 2 6.47 -5.39 -5.53
N GLY A 3 6.43 -4.16 -6.04
CA GLY A 3 5.50 -3.13 -5.57
C GLY A 3 4.10 -3.35 -6.12
N PHE A 4 3.13 -2.59 -5.60
CA PHE A 4 1.88 -2.39 -6.32
C PHE A 4 2.12 -1.47 -7.51
N SER A 5 1.31 -1.59 -8.56
CA SER A 5 1.12 -0.44 -9.45
C SER A 5 0.26 0.61 -8.73
N PRO A 6 0.41 1.90 -9.04
CA PRO A 6 -0.45 2.94 -8.48
C PRO A 6 -1.94 2.64 -8.68
N GLU A 7 -2.32 2.08 -9.83
CA GLU A 7 -3.71 1.72 -10.18
C GLU A 7 -4.24 0.57 -9.31
N GLN A 8 -3.39 -0.39 -8.94
CA GLN A 8 -3.78 -1.46 -8.03
C GLN A 8 -4.12 -0.91 -6.65
N LEU A 9 -3.28 -0.01 -6.13
CA LEU A 9 -3.56 0.61 -4.84
C LEU A 9 -4.77 1.56 -4.90
N LEU A 10 -4.98 2.21 -6.05
CA LEU A 10 -6.15 3.07 -6.25
C LEU A 10 -7.44 2.26 -6.24
N ALA A 11 -7.48 1.12 -6.93
CA ALA A 11 -8.65 0.24 -6.91
C ALA A 11 -8.99 -0.23 -5.48
N ILE A 12 -7.98 -0.52 -4.66
CA ILE A 12 -8.19 -0.86 -3.23
C ILE A 12 -8.74 0.35 -2.47
N ALA A 13 -8.21 1.55 -2.73
CA ALA A 13 -8.65 2.77 -2.09
C ALA A 13 -10.10 3.13 -2.46
N ASP A 14 -10.50 2.97 -3.71
CA ASP A 14 -11.86 3.24 -4.18
C ASP A 14 -12.88 2.36 -3.45
N GLU A 15 -12.62 1.05 -3.37
CA GLU A 15 -13.48 0.10 -2.63
C GLU A 15 -13.52 0.42 -1.13
N TYR A 16 -12.36 0.72 -0.52
CA TYR A 16 -12.31 1.09 0.89
C TYR A 16 -13.08 2.39 1.17
N CYS A 17 -12.90 3.41 0.33
CA CYS A 17 -13.57 4.70 0.45
C CYS A 17 -15.09 4.56 0.29
N ALA A 18 -15.55 3.75 -0.67
CA ALA A 18 -16.97 3.48 -0.88
C ALA A 18 -17.64 2.87 0.37
N PHE A 19 -16.94 1.99 1.09
CA PHE A 19 -17.48 1.36 2.31
C PHE A 19 -17.37 2.27 3.55
N HIS A 20 -16.27 3.01 3.72
CA HIS A 20 -15.99 3.79 4.93
C HIS A 20 -16.45 5.26 4.87
N GLY A 21 -16.92 5.74 3.72
CA GLY A 21 -17.40 7.12 3.55
C GLY A 21 -16.28 8.17 3.54
N CYS A 22 -15.04 7.76 3.30
CA CYS A 22 -13.90 8.67 3.09
C CYS A 22 -13.59 8.83 1.60
N GLN A 23 -12.58 9.64 1.26
CA GLN A 23 -12.18 9.92 -0.12
C GLN A 23 -10.66 9.89 -0.25
N VAL A 24 -10.15 9.55 -1.44
CA VAL A 24 -8.74 9.77 -1.77
C VAL A 24 -8.47 11.28 -1.79
N ARG A 25 -7.59 11.75 -0.92
CA ARG A 25 -7.20 13.17 -0.85
C ARG A 25 -5.89 13.48 -1.56
N SER A 26 -5.05 12.46 -1.81
CA SER A 26 -3.74 12.64 -2.44
C SER A 26 -3.34 11.41 -3.26
N PHE A 27 -3.53 11.50 -4.57
CA PHE A 27 -3.07 10.48 -5.53
C PHE A 27 -1.54 10.35 -5.54
N ALA A 28 -0.81 11.44 -5.26
CA ALA A 28 0.65 11.40 -5.14
C ALA A 28 1.10 10.59 -3.91
N ALA A 29 0.44 10.77 -2.77
CA ALA A 29 0.69 9.96 -1.57
C ALA A 29 0.39 8.48 -1.84
N LEU A 30 -0.72 8.21 -2.54
CA LEU A 30 -1.12 6.85 -2.90
C LEU A 30 -0.10 6.19 -3.85
N ALA A 31 0.34 6.88 -4.90
CA ALA A 31 1.38 6.38 -5.79
C ALA A 31 2.71 6.13 -5.05
N ALA A 32 3.09 6.99 -4.11
CA ALA A 32 4.27 6.80 -3.28
C ALA A 32 4.13 5.55 -2.39
N CYS A 33 2.99 5.34 -1.74
CA CYS A 33 2.72 4.13 -0.95
C CYS A 33 2.84 2.87 -1.82
N ALA A 34 2.26 2.87 -3.03
CA ALA A 34 2.30 1.72 -3.94
C ALA A 34 3.72 1.28 -4.30
N ALA A 35 4.66 2.22 -4.37
CA ALA A 35 6.06 1.97 -4.69
C ALA A 35 6.84 1.31 -3.54
N VAL A 36 6.43 1.51 -2.28
CA VAL A 36 7.19 1.09 -1.08
C VAL A 36 7.54 -0.40 -1.12
N PRO A 37 6.61 -1.36 -1.25
CA PRO A 37 6.95 -2.79 -1.20
C PRO A 37 7.92 -3.26 -2.28
N GLY A 38 8.02 -2.50 -3.37
CA GLY A 38 8.89 -2.75 -4.51
C GLY A 38 10.23 -2.03 -4.47
N ALA A 39 10.54 -1.28 -3.42
CA ALA A 39 11.72 -0.43 -3.35
C ALA A 39 13.03 -1.21 -3.54
N ARG A 40 13.94 -0.61 -4.34
CA ARG A 40 15.28 -1.15 -4.62
C ARG A 40 16.32 -0.04 -4.68
N PHE A 41 17.53 -0.31 -4.21
CA PHE A 41 18.71 0.54 -4.44
C PHE A 41 19.72 -0.23 -5.28
N HIS A 42 20.12 0.32 -6.42
CA HIS A 42 21.03 -0.35 -7.37
C HIS A 42 20.62 -1.81 -7.68
N GLY A 43 19.32 -2.05 -7.79
CA GLY A 43 18.77 -3.38 -8.06
C GLY A 43 18.71 -4.30 -6.84
N VAL A 44 19.23 -3.92 -5.67
CA VAL A 44 19.10 -4.67 -4.41
C VAL A 44 17.74 -4.37 -3.78
N ALA A 45 16.98 -5.41 -3.43
CA ALA A 45 15.70 -5.25 -2.76
C ALA A 45 15.89 -4.68 -1.35
N VAL A 46 15.11 -3.66 -1.00
CA VAL A 46 15.14 -3.06 0.35
C VAL A 46 14.62 -4.03 1.41
N PHE A 47 13.62 -4.83 1.05
CA PHE A 47 12.95 -5.76 1.96
C PHE A 47 13.24 -7.21 1.56
N ASP A 48 13.45 -8.06 2.56
CA ASP A 48 13.79 -9.48 2.44
C ASP A 48 12.57 -10.42 2.54
N SER A 49 11.44 -9.93 3.03
CA SER A 49 10.23 -10.72 3.32
C SER A 49 8.94 -9.95 3.04
N VAL A 50 7.89 -10.69 2.66
CA VAL A 50 6.56 -10.13 2.33
C VAL A 50 6.00 -9.36 3.52
N ASP A 51 6.21 -9.87 4.73
CA ASP A 51 5.78 -9.22 5.96
C ASP A 51 6.49 -7.88 6.20
N ALA A 52 7.82 -7.81 5.99
CA ALA A 52 8.56 -6.55 6.14
C ALA A 52 8.09 -5.49 5.14
N ALA A 53 7.86 -5.89 3.88
CA ALA A 53 7.34 -4.99 2.86
C ALA A 53 5.89 -4.54 3.13
N ALA A 54 5.04 -5.44 3.66
CA ALA A 54 3.67 -5.12 4.06
C ALA A 54 3.63 -4.16 5.26
N ALA A 55 4.50 -4.36 6.25
CA ALA A 55 4.63 -3.48 7.41
C ALA A 55 5.05 -2.06 6.98
N ALA A 56 6.07 -1.96 6.13
CA ALA A 56 6.53 -0.67 5.60
C ALA A 56 5.46 0.04 4.75
N LEU A 57 4.66 -0.71 3.99
CA LEU A 57 3.51 -0.15 3.27
C LEU A 57 2.46 0.42 4.21
N SER A 58 2.13 -0.30 5.28
CA SER A 58 1.21 0.18 6.32
C SER A 58 1.71 1.48 6.94
N GLU A 59 2.98 1.52 7.34
CA GLU A 59 3.62 2.72 7.91
C GLU A 59 3.58 3.90 6.94
N ALA A 60 3.87 3.66 5.66
CA ALA A 60 3.82 4.71 4.63
C ALA A 60 2.40 5.27 4.43
N VAL A 61 1.37 4.41 4.45
CA VAL A 61 -0.03 4.85 4.36
C VAL A 61 -0.40 5.72 5.55
N VAL A 62 -0.03 5.33 6.77
CA VAL A 62 -0.29 6.15 7.97
C VAL A 62 0.44 7.49 7.86
N ALA A 63 1.73 7.47 7.54
CA ALA A 63 2.56 8.67 7.50
C ALA A 63 2.14 9.66 6.40
N LEU A 64 1.81 9.16 5.21
CA LEU A 64 1.44 9.98 4.05
C LEU A 64 -0.04 10.34 4.02
N SER A 65 -0.87 9.61 4.77
CA SER A 65 -2.32 9.83 4.91
C SER A 65 -3.03 10.11 3.56
N PRO A 66 -3.01 9.16 2.61
CA PRO A 66 -3.54 9.36 1.26
C PRO A 66 -5.07 9.55 1.22
N LEU A 67 -5.80 9.18 2.27
CA LEU A 67 -7.24 9.34 2.39
C LEU A 67 -7.62 10.53 3.29
N SER A 68 -8.82 11.07 3.10
CA SER A 68 -9.39 12.16 3.90
C SER A 68 -9.60 11.77 5.37
N ASP A 69 -9.80 10.48 5.63
CA ASP A 69 -10.00 9.89 6.95
C ASP A 69 -9.68 8.39 6.90
N SER A 70 -9.65 7.72 8.07
CA SER A 70 -9.53 6.26 8.21
C SER A 70 -8.25 5.65 7.60
N ASN A 71 -7.15 6.41 7.62
CA ASN A 71 -5.85 5.97 7.08
C ASN A 71 -5.25 4.79 7.86
N GLU A 72 -5.48 4.67 9.17
CA GLU A 72 -5.02 3.53 9.97
C GLU A 72 -5.71 2.22 9.55
N GLY A 73 -7.04 2.27 9.37
CA GLY A 73 -7.80 1.11 8.88
C GLY A 73 -7.41 0.75 7.44
N PHE A 74 -7.23 1.76 6.59
CA PHE A 74 -6.79 1.56 5.21
C PHE A 74 -5.40 0.92 5.16
N ALA A 75 -4.47 1.37 6.00
CA ALA A 75 -3.13 0.82 6.11
C ALA A 75 -3.15 -0.68 6.46
N ALA A 76 -3.99 -1.07 7.42
CA ALA A 76 -4.16 -2.47 7.80
C ALA A 76 -4.71 -3.33 6.65
N VAL A 77 -5.74 -2.83 5.94
CA VAL A 77 -6.34 -3.52 4.79
C VAL A 77 -5.33 -3.68 3.67
N VAL A 78 -4.65 -2.61 3.28
CA VAL A 78 -3.69 -2.62 2.17
C VAL A 78 -2.52 -3.57 2.45
N ALA A 79 -1.99 -3.59 3.68
CA ALA A 79 -0.93 -4.51 4.07
C ALA A 79 -1.38 -5.98 3.97
N GLU A 80 -2.62 -6.29 4.37
CA GLU A 80 -3.17 -7.64 4.25
C GLU A 80 -3.42 -8.06 2.81
N VAL A 81 -3.98 -7.16 1.99
CA VAL A 81 -4.14 -7.39 0.55
C VAL A 81 -2.79 -7.65 -0.10
N TYR A 82 -1.76 -6.88 0.25
CA TYR A 82 -0.41 -7.08 -0.25
C TYR A 82 0.14 -8.46 0.11
N ARG A 83 0.05 -8.87 1.39
CA ARG A 83 0.51 -10.21 1.85
C ARG A 83 -0.09 -11.31 0.99
N ARG A 84 -1.42 -11.36 0.89
CA ARG A 84 -2.15 -12.38 0.13
C ARG A 84 -1.78 -12.36 -1.35
N TRP A 85 -1.70 -11.18 -1.95
CA TRP A 85 -1.40 -11.02 -3.37
C TRP A 85 0.04 -11.38 -3.73
N ALA A 86 0.98 -11.13 -2.81
CA ALA A 86 2.39 -11.48 -2.97
C ALA A 86 2.61 -13.00 -2.81
N ASP A 87 1.91 -13.64 -1.87
CA ASP A 87 2.05 -15.07 -1.61
C ASP A 87 1.30 -15.96 -2.61
N ALA A 88 0.15 -15.54 -3.14
CA ALA A 88 -0.64 -16.30 -4.13
C ALA A 88 0.08 -16.52 -5.49
N ARG A 89 1.31 -16.02 -5.64
CA ARG A 89 2.10 -16.10 -6.87
C ARG A 89 3.52 -16.63 -6.62
N ARG A 90 3.75 -17.27 -5.46
CA ARG A 90 4.91 -18.13 -5.23
C ARG A 90 4.70 -19.52 -5.82
#